data_AF-A0A1D1Y5F1-F1
#
_entry.id   AF-A0A1D1Y5F1-F1
#
_cell.length_a   1.000
_cell.length_b   1.000
_cell.length_c   1.000
_cell.angle_alpha   90.00
_cell.angle_beta   90.00
_cell.angle_gamma   90.00
#
_symmetry.space_group_name_H-M   'P 1'
#
loop_
_entity.id
_entity.type
_entity.pdbx_description
1 polymer ?
#
loop_
_entity_poly.entity_id
_entity_poly.type
_entity_poly.pdbx_seq_one_letter_code
_entity_poly.pdbx_strand_id
1 'polypeptide(L)'
;MEKIKHKKYKKEQEYSHFCFCVGLRPGVIISSILWMVEGVAFSTIFIRSLLKKYRQNPDDEREELLTSIYYYVKLLSIVLSFYFVILSFISAFGLVSLINKSMPFLRMYSYASWFFTVFIYSVLAIVTHVGMIANRDRFIDYCKVVGKHNDPNDNYCVNKVNSQLLWLVIITFFQGCLHIYFSIILRAYINRSMYIMKKQRKQKSTIISPKQPIMVPSENSSSSSLSNIVFNIKVDRTFDARINNVK
;
A
#
# COMPACT_ATOMS: atom_id res chain seq x y z
N MET A 1 -38.87 -25.61 -24.96
CA MET A 1 -37.91 -24.48 -24.90
C MET A 1 -37.34 -24.38 -23.50
N GLU A 2 -36.14 -24.92 -23.31
CA GLU A 2 -35.42 -25.02 -22.05
C GLU A 2 -34.95 -23.66 -21.51
N LYS A 3 -35.17 -23.43 -20.22
CA LYS A 3 -34.54 -22.33 -19.47
C LYS A 3 -33.18 -22.81 -18.95
N ILE A 4 -32.12 -22.44 -19.66
CA ILE A 4 -30.73 -22.64 -19.24
C ILE A 4 -30.46 -21.77 -18.00
N LYS A 5 -30.41 -22.40 -16.81
CA LYS A 5 -29.94 -21.76 -15.57
C LYS A 5 -28.42 -21.67 -15.59
N HIS A 6 -27.88 -20.48 -15.83
CA HIS A 6 -26.47 -20.18 -15.59
C HIS A 6 -26.16 -20.29 -14.09
N LYS A 7 -25.62 -21.45 -13.68
CA LYS A 7 -25.03 -21.69 -12.38
C LYS A 7 -23.70 -20.93 -12.33
N LYS A 8 -23.70 -19.79 -11.64
CA LYS A 8 -22.52 -18.93 -11.47
C LYS A 8 -21.53 -19.62 -10.53
N TYR A 9 -20.54 -20.30 -11.10
CA TYR A 9 -19.43 -20.92 -10.36
C TYR A 9 -18.67 -19.82 -9.61
N LYS A 10 -18.81 -19.85 -8.29
CA LYS A 10 -18.04 -19.03 -7.37
C LYS A 10 -16.70 -19.76 -7.18
N LYS A 11 -15.67 -19.36 -7.93
CA LYS A 11 -14.30 -19.85 -7.70
C LYS A 11 -13.89 -19.44 -6.28
N GLU A 12 -13.90 -20.39 -5.37
CA GLU A 12 -13.23 -20.27 -4.08
C GLU A 12 -11.73 -20.29 -4.38
N GLN A 13 -11.09 -19.13 -4.22
CA GLN A 13 -9.64 -19.06 -4.20
C GLN A 13 -9.19 -19.72 -2.89
N GLU A 14 -8.73 -20.97 -2.99
CA GLU A 14 -7.98 -21.63 -1.93
C GLU A 14 -6.68 -20.84 -1.72
N TYR A 15 -6.66 -20.02 -0.66
CA TYR A 15 -5.43 -19.43 -0.17
C TYR A 15 -4.76 -20.46 0.76
N SER A 16 -3.62 -20.98 0.33
CA SER A 16 -2.79 -21.90 1.09
C SER A 16 -2.47 -21.32 2.48
N HIS A 17 -2.77 -22.10 3.52
CA HIS A 17 -2.64 -21.76 4.93
C HIS A 17 -1.16 -21.59 5.36
N PHE A 18 -0.52 -20.47 5.01
CA PHE A 18 0.62 -19.96 5.78
C PHE A 18 0.09 -18.94 6.79
N CYS A 19 -0.26 -19.44 7.98
CA CYS A 19 -0.85 -18.64 9.05
C CYS A 19 0.25 -17.91 9.83
N PHE A 20 0.87 -16.89 9.23
CA PHE A 20 1.52 -15.85 10.02
C PHE A 20 0.40 -14.99 10.62
N CYS A 21 0.05 -15.22 11.89
CA CYS A 21 -1.10 -14.63 12.58
C CYS A 21 -0.90 -13.14 12.92
N VAL A 22 -0.42 -12.32 11.99
CA VAL A 22 -0.62 -10.88 12.10
C VAL A 22 -2.08 -10.62 11.77
N GLY A 23 -2.83 -10.12 12.74
CA GLY A 23 -4.22 -9.72 12.49
C GLY A 23 -4.30 -8.81 11.26
N LEU A 24 -5.29 -8.99 10.39
CA LEU A 24 -5.39 -8.18 9.17
C LEU A 24 -5.40 -6.67 9.47
N ARG A 25 -5.95 -6.26 10.62
CA ARG A 25 -5.96 -4.85 11.05
C ARG A 25 -4.56 -4.33 11.42
N PRO A 26 -3.79 -4.96 12.35
CA PRO A 26 -2.42 -4.53 12.59
C PRO A 26 -1.53 -4.65 11.34
N GLY A 27 -1.75 -5.63 10.47
CA GLY A 27 -1.01 -5.76 9.21
C GLY A 27 -1.11 -4.52 8.31
N VAL A 28 -2.32 -3.97 8.13
CA VAL A 28 -2.52 -2.74 7.34
C VAL A 28 -1.94 -1.50 8.04
N ILE A 29 -1.99 -1.44 9.36
CA ILE A 29 -1.39 -0.33 10.13
C ILE A 29 0.13 -0.37 9.95
N ILE A 30 0.75 -1.54 10.14
CA ILE A 30 2.18 -1.74 9.98
C ILE A 30 2.61 -1.41 8.56
N SER A 31 1.90 -1.89 7.54
CA SER A 31 2.24 -1.59 6.14
C SER A 31 2.16 -0.09 5.84
N SER A 32 1.15 0.59 6.38
CA SER A 32 0.99 2.04 6.20
C SER A 32 2.16 2.80 6.84
N ILE A 33 2.50 2.47 8.09
CA ILE A 33 3.63 3.11 8.78
C ILE A 33 4.93 2.84 8.02
N LEU A 34 5.16 1.60 7.57
CA LEU A 34 6.37 1.23 6.84
C LEU A 34 6.51 2.04 5.54
N TRP A 35 5.46 2.11 4.71
CA TRP A 35 5.46 2.90 3.49
C TRP A 35 5.62 4.39 3.72
N MET A 36 5.07 4.91 4.83
CA MET A 36 5.23 6.31 5.19
C MET A 36 6.69 6.62 5.54
N VAL A 37 7.30 5.81 6.40
CA VAL A 37 8.72 5.93 6.80
C VAL A 37 9.64 5.75 5.59
N GLU A 38 9.38 4.74 4.77
CA GLU A 38 10.09 4.46 3.53
C GLU A 38 10.05 5.66 2.59
N GLY A 39 8.85 6.19 2.30
CA GLY A 39 8.71 7.32 1.40
C GLY A 39 9.38 8.61 1.91
N VAL A 40 9.30 8.90 3.21
CA VAL A 40 9.96 10.08 3.81
C VAL A 40 11.48 9.91 3.79
N ALA A 41 12.00 8.74 4.18
CA ALA A 41 13.43 8.46 4.24
C ALA A 41 14.05 8.54 2.85
N PHE A 42 13.49 7.83 1.87
CA PHE A 42 14.02 7.83 0.50
C PHE A 42 13.87 9.19 -0.17
N SER A 43 12.71 9.86 -0.04
CA SER A 43 12.55 11.21 -0.59
C SER A 43 13.61 12.18 -0.04
N THR A 44 13.88 12.14 1.26
CA THR A 44 14.91 12.98 1.89
C THR A 44 16.30 12.68 1.34
N ILE A 45 16.64 11.40 1.14
CA ILE A 45 17.92 10.99 0.56
C ILE A 45 18.07 11.52 -0.87
N PHE A 46 17.05 11.35 -1.72
CA PHE A 46 17.08 11.84 -3.10
C PHE A 46 17.16 13.36 -3.18
N ILE A 47 16.39 14.09 -2.36
CA ILE A 47 16.44 15.56 -2.32
C ILE A 47 17.83 16.04 -1.87
N ARG A 48 18.41 15.44 -0.84
CA ARG A 48 19.78 15.76 -0.41
C ARG A 48 20.81 15.47 -1.49
N SER A 49 20.63 14.38 -2.25
CA SER A 49 21.49 14.08 -3.40
C SER A 49 21.40 15.16 -4.48
N LEU A 50 20.21 15.72 -4.73
CA LEU A 50 20.00 16.81 -5.69
C LEU A 50 20.62 18.13 -5.24
N LEU A 51 20.61 18.42 -3.94
CA LEU A 51 21.18 19.66 -3.37
C LEU A 51 22.71 19.65 -3.29
N LYS A 52 23.34 18.48 -3.44
CA LYS A 52 24.80 18.37 -3.39
C LYS A 52 25.40 18.97 -4.65
N LYS A 53 25.87 20.21 -4.56
CA LYS A 53 26.50 20.93 -5.67
C LYS A 53 27.82 20.23 -6.02
N TYR A 54 27.86 19.56 -7.18
CA TYR A 54 29.10 19.03 -7.72
C TYR A 54 29.98 20.19 -8.16
N ARG A 55 31.22 20.24 -7.65
CA ARG A 55 32.20 21.26 -8.03
C ARG A 55 32.73 20.89 -9.42
N GLN A 56 32.14 21.47 -10.47
CA GLN A 56 32.68 21.39 -11.82
C GLN A 56 33.96 22.22 -11.89
N ASN A 57 35.07 21.59 -12.26
CA ASN A 57 36.24 22.29 -12.80
C ASN A 57 36.02 22.38 -14.33
N PRO A 58 36.07 23.59 -14.93
CA PRO A 58 35.57 23.85 -16.29
C PRO A 58 36.53 23.50 -17.46
N ASP A 59 37.65 22.82 -17.23
CA ASP A 59 38.75 22.76 -18.23
C ASP A 59 39.06 21.36 -18.80
N ASP A 60 38.15 20.38 -18.79
CA ASP A 60 38.51 18.99 -19.12
C ASP A 60 37.48 18.31 -20.05
N GLU A 61 37.89 17.72 -21.18
CA GLU A 61 37.04 16.89 -22.09
C GLU A 61 36.28 15.76 -21.36
N ARG A 62 36.68 15.46 -20.11
CA ARG A 62 35.92 14.65 -19.13
C ARG A 62 34.54 15.23 -18.77
N GLU A 63 34.22 16.45 -19.18
CA GLU A 63 32.98 17.14 -18.84
C GLU A 63 31.74 16.51 -19.50
N GLU A 64 31.84 16.01 -20.74
CA GLU A 64 30.67 15.42 -21.43
C GLU A 64 30.18 14.13 -20.76
N LEU A 65 31.12 13.26 -20.35
CA LEU A 65 30.79 11.99 -19.68
C LEU A 65 30.21 12.23 -18.28
N LEU A 66 30.78 13.17 -17.52
CA LEU A 66 30.24 13.59 -16.22
C LEU A 66 28.84 14.20 -16.37
N THR A 67 28.61 15.01 -17.40
CA THR A 67 27.34 15.70 -17.62
C THR A 67 26.22 14.70 -17.93
N SER A 68 26.49 13.68 -18.75
CA SER A 68 25.49 12.66 -19.10
C SER A 68 25.08 11.80 -17.89
N ILE A 69 26.04 11.29 -17.11
CA ILE A 69 25.76 10.50 -15.91
C ILE A 69 25.04 11.35 -14.86
N TYR A 70 25.52 12.57 -14.63
CA TYR A 70 24.91 13.50 -13.69
C TYR A 70 23.47 13.83 -14.09
N TYR A 71 23.21 14.10 -15.36
CA TYR A 71 21.87 14.36 -15.86
C TYR A 71 20.94 13.16 -15.65
N TYR A 72 21.39 11.95 -15.97
CA TYR A 72 20.62 10.73 -15.75
C TYR A 72 20.30 10.51 -14.27
N VAL A 73 21.31 10.57 -13.39
CA VAL A 73 21.14 10.40 -11.93
C VAL A 73 20.24 11.49 -11.35
N LYS A 74 20.36 12.73 -11.83
CA LYS A 74 19.52 13.85 -11.41
C LYS A 74 18.06 13.62 -11.79
N LEU A 75 17.79 13.26 -13.04
CA LEU A 75 16.43 13.02 -13.53
C LEU A 75 15.79 11.83 -12.80
N LEU A 76 16.53 10.73 -12.65
CA LEU A 76 16.07 9.56 -11.90
C LEU A 76 15.78 9.90 -10.42
N SER A 77 16.65 10.68 -9.78
CA SER A 77 16.46 11.11 -8.39
C SER A 77 15.22 11.98 -8.20
N ILE A 78 14.92 12.87 -9.17
CA ILE A 78 13.69 13.69 -9.16
C ILE A 78 12.46 12.79 -9.27
N VAL A 79 12.44 11.89 -10.25
CA VAL A 79 11.31 10.98 -10.48
C VAL A 79 11.05 10.08 -9.26
N LEU A 80 12.11 9.48 -8.70
CA LEU A 80 12.03 8.66 -7.50
C LEU A 80 11.56 9.47 -6.28
N SER A 81 12.07 10.69 -6.09
CA SER A 81 11.63 11.57 -5.01
C SER A 81 10.13 11.86 -5.08
N PHE A 82 9.60 12.26 -6.24
CA PHE A 82 8.17 12.48 -6.42
C PHE A 82 7.34 11.21 -6.15
N TYR A 83 7.80 10.07 -6.65
CA TYR A 83 7.14 8.79 -6.39
C TYR A 83 7.04 8.48 -4.89
N PHE A 84 8.14 8.61 -4.15
CA PHE A 84 8.16 8.34 -2.70
C PHE A 84 7.31 9.32 -1.90
N VAL A 85 7.25 10.60 -2.31
CA VAL A 85 6.34 11.58 -1.70
C VAL A 85 4.87 11.17 -1.90
N ILE A 86 4.49 10.80 -3.13
CA ILE A 86 3.14 10.32 -3.44
C ILE A 86 2.82 9.06 -2.62
N LEU A 87 3.78 8.14 -2.50
CA LEU A 87 3.63 6.93 -1.70
C LEU A 87 3.38 7.24 -0.22
N SER A 88 4.13 8.19 0.36
CA SER A 88 3.89 8.66 1.73
C SER A 88 2.49 9.26 1.90
N PHE A 89 2.03 10.07 0.95
CA PHE A 89 0.67 10.65 0.99
C PHE A 89 -0.42 9.57 0.93
N ILE A 90 -0.32 8.63 -0.03
CA ILE A 90 -1.27 7.51 -0.14
C ILE A 90 -1.31 6.71 1.16
N SER A 91 -0.15 6.49 1.77
CA SER A 91 -0.05 5.78 3.04
C SER A 91 -0.72 6.53 4.19
N ALA A 92 -0.50 7.84 4.30
CA ALA A 92 -1.16 8.69 5.29
C ALA A 92 -2.69 8.67 5.12
N PHE A 93 -3.18 8.77 3.88
CA PHE A 93 -4.61 8.62 3.58
C PHE A 93 -5.15 7.25 3.99
N GLY A 94 -4.39 6.18 3.75
CA GLY A 94 -4.71 4.83 4.20
C GLY A 94 -4.88 4.75 5.72
N LEU A 95 -3.95 5.33 6.48
CA LEU A 95 -3.99 5.35 7.94
C LEU A 95 -5.19 6.15 8.47
N VAL A 96 -5.45 7.35 7.91
CA VAL A 96 -6.62 8.16 8.29
C VAL A 96 -7.92 7.44 7.96
N SER A 97 -8.00 6.74 6.83
CA SER A 97 -9.20 5.99 6.43
C SER A 97 -9.55 4.84 7.39
N LEU A 98 -8.52 4.21 7.99
CA LEU A 98 -8.68 3.18 9.01
C LEU A 98 -9.26 3.74 10.31
N ILE A 99 -8.80 4.93 10.73
CA ILE A 99 -9.27 5.60 11.95
C ILE A 99 -10.73 6.03 11.77
N ASN A 100 -11.04 6.65 10.64
CA ASN A 100 -12.38 7.17 10.32
C ASN A 100 -13.39 6.07 9.93
N LYS A 101 -12.97 4.81 9.86
CA LYS A 101 -13.80 3.63 9.48
C LYS A 101 -14.59 3.83 8.17
N SER A 102 -14.07 4.65 7.26
CA SER A 102 -14.78 5.01 6.03
C SER A 102 -14.43 4.07 4.89
N MET A 103 -15.38 3.21 4.52
CA MET A 103 -15.24 2.22 3.45
C MET A 103 -14.88 2.76 2.05
N PRO A 104 -15.45 3.89 1.56
CA PRO A 104 -15.07 4.39 0.24
C PRO A 104 -13.58 4.75 0.18
N PHE A 105 -13.04 5.37 1.23
CA PHE A 105 -11.62 5.72 1.29
C PHE A 105 -10.71 4.48 1.39
N LEU A 106 -11.10 3.48 2.18
CA LEU A 106 -10.39 2.20 2.25
C LEU A 106 -10.31 1.51 0.88
N ARG A 107 -11.40 1.54 0.10
CA ARG A 107 -11.42 0.96 -1.24
C ARG A 107 -10.50 1.71 -2.20
N MET A 108 -10.55 3.05 -2.20
CA MET A 108 -9.65 3.89 -3.00
C MET A 108 -8.19 3.63 -2.63
N TYR A 109 -7.89 3.54 -1.34
CA TYR A 109 -6.56 3.21 -0.83
C TYR A 109 -6.07 1.84 -1.32
N SER A 110 -6.92 0.81 -1.39
CA SER A 110 -6.54 -0.50 -1.97
C SER A 110 -6.11 -0.43 -3.41
N TYR A 111 -6.88 0.28 -4.24
CA TYR A 111 -6.59 0.41 -5.66
C TYR A 111 -5.35 1.26 -5.89
N ALA A 112 -5.25 2.39 -5.18
CA ALA A 112 -4.08 3.26 -5.23
C ALA A 112 -2.82 2.52 -4.75
N SER A 113 -2.89 1.82 -3.62
CA SER A 113 -1.78 1.01 -3.11
C SER A 113 -1.33 -0.03 -4.14
N TRP A 114 -2.24 -0.84 -4.70
CA TRP A 114 -1.87 -1.83 -5.72
C TRP A 114 -1.23 -1.19 -6.96
N PHE A 115 -1.79 -0.09 -7.45
CA PHE A 115 -1.28 0.59 -8.63
C PHE A 115 0.10 1.22 -8.38
N PHE A 116 0.26 1.99 -7.30
CA PHE A 116 1.53 2.67 -7.03
C PHE A 116 2.62 1.73 -6.51
N THR A 117 2.31 0.89 -5.51
CA THR A 117 3.32 0.04 -4.86
C THR A 117 3.71 -1.19 -5.64
N VAL A 118 2.82 -1.75 -6.47
CA VAL A 118 3.14 -2.92 -7.28
C VAL A 118 3.48 -2.46 -8.69
N PHE A 119 2.52 -1.86 -9.41
CA PHE A 119 2.72 -1.57 -10.82
C PHE A 119 3.78 -0.48 -11.06
N ILE A 120 3.61 0.71 -10.47
CA ILE A 120 4.56 1.82 -10.69
C ILE A 120 5.94 1.48 -10.11
N TYR A 121 6.01 0.88 -8.91
CA TYR A 121 7.28 0.41 -8.33
C TYR A 121 8.00 -0.57 -9.25
N SER A 122 7.32 -1.58 -9.79
CA SER A 122 7.93 -2.55 -10.70
C SER A 122 8.46 -1.88 -11.97
N VAL A 123 7.72 -0.94 -12.56
CA VAL A 123 8.19 -0.18 -13.72
C VAL A 123 9.45 0.64 -13.36
N LEU A 124 9.44 1.37 -12.24
CA LEU A 124 10.59 2.15 -11.78
C LEU A 124 11.81 1.27 -11.48
N ALA A 125 11.60 0.10 -10.87
CA ALA A 125 12.66 -0.86 -10.59
C ALA A 125 13.30 -1.36 -11.90
N ILE A 126 12.50 -1.74 -12.90
CA ILE A 126 12.98 -2.17 -14.21
C ILE A 126 13.76 -1.05 -14.91
N VAL A 127 13.20 0.16 -14.99
CA VAL A 127 13.86 1.32 -15.62
C VAL A 127 15.19 1.62 -14.94
N THR A 128 15.22 1.58 -13.60
CA THR A 128 16.45 1.79 -12.82
C THR A 128 17.49 0.72 -13.12
N HIS A 129 17.10 -0.56 -13.19
CA HIS A 129 18.01 -1.66 -13.50
C HIS A 129 18.57 -1.55 -14.91
N VAL A 130 17.70 -1.37 -15.90
CA VAL A 130 18.09 -1.22 -17.30
C VAL A 130 19.03 -0.04 -17.47
N GLY A 131 18.71 1.11 -16.88
CA GLY A 131 19.56 2.28 -17.00
C GLY A 131 20.89 2.15 -16.26
N MET A 132 20.95 1.42 -15.13
CA MET A 132 22.22 1.10 -14.45
C MET A 132 23.08 0.12 -15.26
N ILE A 133 22.48 -0.88 -15.89
CA ILE A 133 23.19 -1.84 -16.75
C ILE A 133 23.70 -1.13 -18.01
N ALA A 134 22.85 -0.34 -18.68
CA ALA A 134 23.19 0.37 -19.91
C ALA A 134 24.30 1.42 -19.72
N ASN A 135 24.37 2.03 -18.53
CA ASN A 135 25.41 3.01 -18.19
C ASN A 135 26.53 2.43 -17.31
N ARG A 136 26.64 1.10 -17.20
CA ARG A 136 27.61 0.44 -16.30
C ARG A 136 29.04 0.90 -16.55
N ASP A 137 29.47 0.91 -17.80
CA ASP A 137 30.86 1.28 -18.16
C ASP A 137 31.13 2.76 -17.83
N ARG A 138 30.15 3.63 -18.06
CA ARG A 138 30.22 5.05 -17.69
C ARG A 138 30.37 5.24 -16.18
N PHE A 139 29.69 4.44 -15.35
CA PHE A 139 29.86 4.47 -13.90
C PHE A 139 31.24 3.95 -13.45
N ILE A 140 31.80 2.97 -14.16
CA ILE A 140 33.17 2.48 -13.91
C ILE A 140 34.17 3.59 -14.23
N ASP A 141 34.03 4.25 -15.37
CA ASP A 141 34.90 5.36 -15.78
C ASP A 141 34.80 6.54 -14.81
N TYR A 142 33.59 6.90 -14.38
CA TYR A 142 33.37 7.90 -13.34
C TYR A 142 34.07 7.52 -12.01
N CYS A 143 34.01 6.25 -11.61
CA CYS A 143 34.71 5.77 -10.43
C CYS A 143 36.23 5.95 -10.54
N LYS A 144 36.81 5.67 -11.72
CA LYS A 144 38.24 5.86 -11.98
C LYS A 144 38.65 7.33 -11.94
N VAL A 145 37.79 8.24 -12.44
CA VAL A 145 38.07 9.68 -12.49
C VAL A 145 37.93 10.35 -11.13
N VAL A 146 36.89 10.01 -10.35
CA VAL A 146 36.57 10.68 -9.08
C VAL A 146 37.26 10.03 -7.88
N GLY A 147 37.56 8.73 -7.98
CA GLY A 147 38.39 8.03 -7.01
C GLY A 147 39.82 8.55 -7.11
N LYS A 148 40.17 9.57 -6.32
CA LYS A 148 41.53 10.08 -6.08
C LYS A 148 42.54 9.04 -5.53
N HIS A 149 42.32 7.75 -5.76
CA HIS A 149 43.26 6.72 -5.37
C HIS A 149 44.12 6.34 -6.58
N ASN A 150 45.41 6.61 -6.40
CA ASN A 150 46.55 6.19 -7.21
C ASN A 150 46.67 4.65 -7.31
N ASP A 151 45.57 3.93 -7.42
CA ASP A 151 45.54 2.49 -7.54
C ASP A 151 45.27 2.18 -9.02
N PRO A 152 46.29 1.80 -9.80
CA PRO A 152 46.14 1.45 -11.23
C PRO A 152 45.34 0.15 -11.43
N ASN A 153 44.76 -0.40 -10.36
CA ASN A 153 44.05 -1.65 -10.38
C ASN A 153 42.60 -1.43 -10.84
N ASP A 154 42.41 -1.44 -12.16
CA ASP A 154 41.13 -1.35 -12.86
C ASP A 154 40.02 -2.23 -12.26
N ASN A 155 40.41 -3.33 -11.62
CA ASN A 155 39.52 -4.28 -10.98
C ASN A 155 38.75 -3.72 -9.78
N TYR A 156 39.26 -2.71 -9.06
CA TYR A 156 38.55 -2.15 -7.89
C TYR A 156 37.23 -1.47 -8.29
N CYS A 157 37.27 -0.57 -9.28
CA CYS A 157 36.07 0.15 -9.71
C CYS A 157 35.06 -0.77 -10.38
N VAL A 158 35.52 -1.73 -11.19
CA VAL A 158 34.66 -2.76 -11.79
C VAL A 158 33.94 -3.56 -10.70
N ASN A 159 34.68 -4.03 -9.68
CA ASN A 159 34.10 -4.83 -8.62
C ASN A 159 33.13 -4.02 -7.73
N LYS A 160 33.44 -2.74 -7.47
CA LYS A 160 32.58 -1.84 -6.70
C LYS A 160 31.25 -1.55 -7.40
N VAL A 161 31.29 -1.21 -8.70
CA VAL A 161 30.07 -0.96 -9.49
C VAL A 161 29.24 -2.24 -9.61
N ASN A 162 29.86 -3.39 -9.87
CA ASN A 162 29.17 -4.68 -9.91
C ASN A 162 28.53 -5.05 -8.57
N SER A 163 29.25 -4.84 -7.46
CA SER A 163 28.73 -5.09 -6.12
C SER A 163 27.53 -4.20 -5.79
N GLN A 164 27.60 -2.91 -6.14
CA GLN A 164 26.46 -2.00 -5.97
C GLN A 164 25.25 -2.41 -6.82
N LEU A 165 25.47 -2.85 -8.06
CA LEU A 165 24.42 -3.32 -8.94
C LEU A 165 23.76 -4.59 -8.39
N LEU A 166 24.56 -5.53 -7.88
CA LEU A 166 24.07 -6.74 -7.23
C LEU A 166 23.26 -6.42 -5.96
N TRP A 167 23.76 -5.53 -5.11
CA TRP A 167 23.03 -5.07 -3.93
C TRP A 167 21.72 -4.39 -4.27
N LEU A 168 21.69 -3.59 -5.34
CA LEU A 168 20.48 -2.94 -5.82
C LEU A 168 19.42 -3.97 -6.24
N VAL A 169 19.82 -5.02 -6.96
CA VAL A 169 18.93 -6.13 -7.36
C VAL A 169 18.35 -6.82 -6.12
N ILE A 170 19.20 -7.15 -5.14
CA ILE A 170 18.75 -7.82 -3.91
C ILE A 170 17.75 -6.95 -3.14
N ILE A 171 18.08 -5.68 -2.90
CA ILE A 171 17.22 -4.76 -2.13
C ILE A 171 15.87 -4.57 -2.82
N THR A 172 15.88 -4.31 -4.13
CA THR A 172 14.65 -4.09 -4.90
C THR A 172 13.78 -5.34 -4.99
N PHE A 173 14.39 -6.53 -5.06
CA PHE A 173 13.66 -7.79 -5.02
C PHE A 173 12.94 -8.00 -3.68
N PHE A 174 13.62 -7.81 -2.56
CA PHE A 174 13.01 -7.93 -1.23
C PHE A 174 11.92 -6.88 -1.01
N GLN A 175 12.20 -5.63 -1.38
CA GLN A 175 11.25 -4.53 -1.29
C GLN A 175 10.01 -4.78 -2.17
N GLY A 176 10.18 -5.27 -3.40
CA GLY A 176 9.08 -5.67 -4.28
C GLY A 176 8.23 -6.80 -3.70
N CYS A 177 8.86 -7.83 -3.13
CA CYS A 177 8.16 -8.91 -2.43
C CYS A 177 7.32 -8.38 -1.27
N LEU A 178 7.87 -7.45 -0.47
CA LEU A 178 7.16 -6.80 0.64
C LEU A 178 5.97 -5.97 0.15
N HIS A 179 6.14 -5.17 -0.91
CA HIS A 179 5.06 -4.37 -1.52
C HIS A 179 3.90 -5.25 -1.99
N ILE A 180 4.20 -6.37 -2.65
CA ILE A 180 3.20 -7.35 -3.08
C ILE A 180 2.49 -7.96 -1.87
N TYR A 181 3.25 -8.41 -0.87
CA TYR A 181 2.72 -9.03 0.34
C TYR A 181 1.76 -8.10 1.09
N PHE A 182 2.15 -6.86 1.33
CA PHE A 182 1.28 -5.88 2.00
C PHE A 182 0.06 -5.50 1.17
N SER A 183 0.21 -5.41 -0.14
CA SER A 183 -0.92 -5.17 -1.05
C SER A 183 -1.97 -6.30 -1.01
N ILE A 184 -1.51 -7.55 -0.87
CA ILE A 184 -2.39 -8.72 -0.70
C ILE A 184 -3.13 -8.65 0.66
N ILE A 185 -2.41 -8.37 1.74
CA ILE A 185 -3.00 -8.20 3.08
C ILE A 185 -4.08 -7.11 3.07
N LEU A 186 -3.79 -5.98 2.44
CA LEU A 186 -4.71 -4.86 2.33
C LEU A 186 -6.00 -5.24 1.58
N ARG A 187 -5.87 -5.93 0.44
CA ARG A 187 -7.04 -6.45 -0.30
C ARG A 187 -7.85 -7.43 0.53
N ALA A 188 -7.20 -8.36 1.21
CA ALA A 188 -7.86 -9.34 2.08
C ALA A 188 -8.62 -8.63 3.22
N TYR A 189 -8.02 -7.60 3.83
CA TYR A 189 -8.65 -6.80 4.88
C TYR A 189 -9.93 -6.11 4.38
N ILE A 190 -9.89 -5.52 3.19
CA ILE A 190 -11.03 -4.80 2.62
C ILE A 190 -12.14 -5.76 2.22
N ASN A 191 -11.80 -6.90 1.62
CA ASN A 191 -12.80 -7.93 1.29
C ASN A 191 -13.52 -8.43 2.54
N ARG A 192 -12.78 -8.71 3.63
CA ARG A 192 -13.37 -9.10 4.91
C ARG A 192 -14.25 -7.99 5.50
N SER A 193 -13.77 -6.75 5.47
CA SER A 193 -14.49 -5.60 5.99
C SER A 193 -15.80 -5.33 5.23
N MET A 194 -15.79 -5.47 3.91
CA MET A 194 -16.99 -5.38 3.08
C MET A 194 -17.99 -6.51 3.37
N TYR A 195 -17.51 -7.73 3.58
CA TYR A 195 -18.38 -8.86 3.93
C TYR A 195 -19.10 -8.63 5.26
N ILE A 196 -18.38 -8.18 6.29
CA ILE A 196 -18.95 -7.86 7.61
C ILE A 196 -20.02 -6.77 7.49
N MET A 197 -19.75 -5.69 6.75
CA MET A 197 -20.73 -4.62 6.54
C MET A 197 -21.97 -5.08 5.78
N LYS A 198 -21.82 -5.92 4.75
CA LYS A 198 -22.97 -6.51 4.04
C LYS A 198 -23.81 -7.37 4.97
N LYS A 199 -23.18 -8.15 5.85
CA LYS A 199 -23.89 -8.98 6.85
C LYS A 199 -24.66 -8.11 7.86
N GLN A 200 -24.05 -7.04 8.36
CA GLN A 200 -24.69 -6.10 9.29
C GLN A 200 -25.87 -5.36 8.64
N ARG A 201 -25.76 -4.93 7.38
CA ARG A 201 -26.89 -4.32 6.66
C ARG A 201 -28.06 -5.28 6.50
N LYS A 202 -27.79 -6.54 6.15
CA LYS A 202 -28.84 -7.57 6.05
C LYS A 202 -29.53 -7.84 7.39
N GLN A 203 -28.78 -7.89 8.49
CA GLN A 203 -29.38 -8.05 9.82
C GLN A 203 -30.24 -6.86 10.23
N LYS A 204 -29.77 -5.62 9.98
CA LYS A 204 -30.58 -4.42 10.27
C LYS A 204 -31.86 -4.34 9.43
N SER A 205 -31.84 -4.75 8.16
CA SER A 205 -33.06 -4.79 7.33
C SER A 205 -34.06 -5.85 7.80
N THR A 206 -33.60 -6.98 8.35
CA THR A 206 -34.50 -8.03 8.86
C THR A 206 -35.17 -7.63 10.19
N ILE A 207 -34.50 -6.83 11.02
CA ILE A 207 -35.05 -6.37 12.31
C ILE A 207 -36.10 -5.25 12.12
N ILE A 208 -36.00 -4.45 11.07
CA ILE A 208 -36.91 -3.31 10.81
C ILE A 208 -38.17 -3.72 10.01
N SER A 209 -38.25 -4.96 9.51
CA SER A 209 -39.50 -5.51 8.97
C SER A 209 -40.02 -6.67 9.82
N PRO A 210 -40.66 -6.41 10.98
CA PRO A 210 -41.76 -7.27 11.38
C PRO A 210 -42.86 -7.07 10.33
N LYS A 211 -43.14 -8.09 9.53
CA LYS A 211 -44.40 -8.18 8.78
C LYS A 211 -45.51 -7.95 9.81
N GLN A 212 -46.10 -6.76 9.82
CA GLN A 212 -47.43 -6.61 10.41
C GLN A 212 -48.35 -7.51 9.57
N PRO A 213 -49.06 -8.48 10.17
CA PRO A 213 -50.16 -9.10 9.47
C PRO A 213 -51.16 -7.99 9.15
N ILE A 214 -51.50 -7.86 7.87
CA ILE A 214 -52.56 -6.99 7.38
C ILE A 214 -53.86 -7.51 8.01
N MET A 215 -54.26 -6.92 9.13
CA MET A 215 -55.61 -7.04 9.65
C MET A 215 -56.46 -6.01 8.92
N VAL A 216 -57.45 -6.52 8.20
CA VAL A 216 -58.50 -5.78 7.50
C VAL A 216 -59.24 -4.87 8.51
N PRO A 217 -59.54 -3.60 8.18
CA PRO A 217 -60.27 -2.72 9.08
C PRO A 217 -61.76 -3.10 9.10
N SER A 218 -62.29 -3.37 10.30
CA SER A 218 -63.73 -3.30 10.57
C SER A 218 -63.98 -2.06 11.41
N GLU A 219 -64.85 -1.20 10.91
CA GLU A 219 -65.32 0.03 11.55
C GLU A 219 -65.96 -0.25 12.92
N ASN A 220 -65.58 0.52 13.94
CA ASN A 220 -66.47 1.43 14.68
C ASN A 220 -65.94 1.80 16.08
N SER A 221 -66.26 3.04 16.46
CA SER A 221 -66.42 3.57 17.83
C SER A 221 -65.17 3.96 18.66
N SER A 222 -64.98 5.29 18.71
CA SER A 222 -64.85 6.16 19.89
C SER A 222 -64.01 5.75 21.13
N SER A 223 -63.22 6.76 21.55
CA SER A 223 -62.88 7.18 22.92
C SER A 223 -61.47 6.87 23.48
N SER A 224 -60.76 7.98 23.75
CA SER A 224 -59.84 8.26 24.86
C SER A 224 -58.94 7.16 25.44
N SER A 225 -57.62 7.37 25.38
CA SER A 225 -56.77 7.54 26.59
C SER A 225 -55.29 7.76 26.22
N LEU A 226 -54.65 8.70 26.91
CA LEU A 226 -53.20 8.75 27.05
C LEU A 226 -52.73 7.49 27.78
N SER A 227 -51.74 6.78 27.24
CA SER A 227 -50.87 5.93 28.05
C SER A 227 -49.47 5.81 27.44
N ASN A 228 -48.51 6.41 28.14
CA ASN A 228 -47.06 6.22 28.13
C ASN A 228 -46.53 5.07 27.25
N ILE A 229 -45.88 5.42 26.14
CA ILE A 229 -45.00 4.51 25.41
C ILE A 229 -43.68 4.42 26.18
N VAL A 230 -43.58 3.41 27.04
CA VAL A 230 -42.33 2.98 27.66
C VAL A 230 -41.46 2.35 26.56
N PHE A 231 -40.41 3.07 26.14
CA PHE A 231 -39.34 2.49 25.32
C PHE A 231 -38.59 1.45 26.15
N ASN A 232 -38.95 0.19 25.99
CA ASN A 232 -38.18 -0.92 26.54
C ASN A 232 -36.94 -1.12 25.67
N ILE A 233 -35.92 -0.29 25.87
CA ILE A 233 -34.59 -0.48 25.29
C ILE A 233 -33.98 -1.68 25.99
N LYS A 234 -34.11 -2.86 25.37
CA LYS A 234 -33.35 -4.05 25.76
C LYS A 234 -31.89 -3.82 25.36
N VAL A 235 -31.12 -3.21 26.27
CA VAL A 235 -29.66 -3.11 26.17
C VAL A 235 -29.11 -4.52 26.33
N ASP A 236 -28.72 -5.12 25.21
CA ASP A 236 -28.03 -6.41 25.19
C ASP A 236 -26.63 -6.23 25.81
N ARG A 237 -26.54 -6.41 27.14
CA ARG A 237 -25.28 -6.51 27.88
C ARG A 237 -24.62 -7.86 27.57
N THR A 238 -24.00 -7.98 26.39
CA THR A 238 -23.16 -9.15 26.07
C THR A 238 -21.73 -8.79 25.67
N PHE A 239 -21.30 -7.54 25.87
CA PHE A 239 -19.95 -7.11 25.46
C PHE A 239 -18.88 -7.03 26.56
N ASP A 240 -19.20 -7.22 27.85
CA ASP A 240 -18.21 -7.09 28.95
C ASP A 240 -17.80 -8.39 29.66
N ALA A 241 -18.35 -9.55 29.30
CA ALA A 241 -18.07 -10.80 30.03
C ALA A 241 -16.82 -11.58 29.54
N ARG A 242 -15.92 -10.97 28.74
CA ARG A 242 -14.76 -11.70 28.18
C ARG A 242 -13.39 -11.10 28.54
N ILE A 243 -13.30 -10.30 29.60
CA ILE A 243 -12.04 -9.70 30.09
C ILE A 243 -11.62 -10.19 31.49
N ASN A 244 -12.44 -10.96 32.21
CA ASN A 244 -12.06 -11.48 33.53
C ASN A 244 -12.10 -13.01 33.58
N ASN A 245 -11.22 -13.67 32.82
CA ASN A 245 -10.76 -15.04 33.13
C ASN A 245 -9.57 -15.43 32.25
N VAL A 246 -8.39 -14.90 32.58
CA VAL A 246 -7.12 -15.62 32.45
C VAL A 246 -6.35 -15.35 33.73
N LYS A 247 -6.37 -16.33 34.63
CA LYS A 247 -5.36 -16.51 35.68
C LYS A 247 -4.18 -17.24 35.05
#